data_AF-A0AAV8ZVM9-F1
#
_entry.id   AF-A0AAV8ZVM9-F1
#
_cell.length_a   1.000
_cell.length_b   1.000
_cell.length_c   1.000
_cell.angle_alpha   90.00
_cell.angle_beta   90.00
_cell.angle_gamma   90.00
#
_symmetry.space_group_name_H-M   'P 1'
#
loop_
_entity.id
_entity.type
_entity.pdbx_description
1 polymer ?
#
loop_
_entity_poly.entity_id
_entity_poly.type
_entity_poly.pdbx_seq_one_letter_code
_entity_poly.pdbx_strand_id
1 'polypeptide(L)'
;MYLVDDFDYGDDEGTELKVPGADEIKTGQWLGVTVKSQKPGGIVMVCAHRYIQSPDLSKFHYGQGLCYLLDAKLNTYESLQLCKGRPVEKLHQQLGFCQVGTSVSFVGDEFALMGAPGPYTWRGTIFGQVVVGDFLTKDKTVYHGPLSDTNIIDKYSYLGMSVGGGHFFNNSVYTYISGAPRSKMKGQVYFFEKFNSEDLNISLIITGEQFASSFGYELLATDVNNDGFGFSMTSLGDINKDGYNDVAIGAPYEDNHGAVYIYLGSQNGLNVDPSQIIRIKQLKTLGYSLSGGIDMDNNGYPDLLVGAYESERALLLKQDQ
;
A
#
# COMPACT_ATOMS: atom_id res chain seq x y z
N MET A 1 -18.47 -11.04 17.80
CA MET A 1 -18.40 -10.25 16.56
C MET A 1 -19.76 -10.27 15.87
N TYR A 2 -20.48 -9.14 15.91
CA TYR A 2 -21.78 -8.96 15.24
C TYR A 2 -21.64 -8.11 13.98
N LEU A 3 -22.39 -8.44 12.94
CA LEU A 3 -22.42 -7.72 11.67
C LEU A 3 -23.27 -6.44 11.82
N VAL A 4 -22.72 -5.30 11.44
CA VAL A 4 -23.47 -4.06 11.23
C VAL A 4 -23.42 -3.76 9.73
N ASP A 5 -24.57 -3.87 9.06
CA ASP A 5 -24.73 -3.56 7.65
C ASP A 5 -25.15 -2.09 7.44
N ASP A 6 -24.74 -1.56 6.29
CA ASP A 6 -25.12 -0.31 5.62
C ASP A 6 -24.49 1.01 6.12
N PHE A 7 -23.39 1.39 5.46
CA PHE A 7 -22.99 2.80 5.30
C PHE A 7 -23.79 3.39 4.13
N ASP A 8 -24.84 4.14 4.44
CA ASP A 8 -25.66 4.86 3.46
C ASP A 8 -24.90 6.10 2.96
N TYR A 9 -24.67 6.19 1.64
CA TYR A 9 -24.03 7.34 1.01
C TYR A 9 -25.04 8.49 0.92
N GLY A 10 -25.06 9.34 1.95
CA GLY A 10 -25.75 10.63 1.87
C GLY A 10 -25.06 11.55 0.86
N ASP A 11 -25.81 11.97 -0.16
CA ASP A 11 -25.40 13.00 -1.12
C ASP A 11 -25.16 14.34 -0.41
N ASP A 12 -23.91 14.62 -0.05
CA ASP A 12 -23.52 15.93 0.50
C ASP A 12 -23.25 16.90 -0.67
N GLU A 13 -24.11 17.92 -0.77
CA GLU A 13 -24.02 19.04 -1.72
C GLU A 13 -22.75 19.87 -1.45
N GLY A 14 -21.74 19.80 -2.33
CA GLY A 14 -20.61 20.75 -2.20
C GLY A 14 -19.32 20.54 -2.97
N THR A 15 -19.20 19.62 -3.92
CA THR A 15 -17.97 19.49 -4.74
C THR A 15 -18.27 19.63 -6.23
N GLU A 16 -18.02 20.83 -6.77
CA GLU A 16 -18.11 21.07 -8.21
C GLU A 16 -17.02 20.24 -8.91
N LEU A 17 -17.44 19.14 -9.56
CA LEU A 17 -16.53 18.23 -10.25
C LEU A 17 -15.80 18.98 -11.37
N LYS A 18 -14.47 19.09 -11.25
CA LYS A 18 -13.64 19.68 -12.30
C LYS A 18 -13.49 18.71 -13.46
N VAL A 19 -13.83 19.17 -14.65
CA VAL A 19 -13.58 18.44 -15.90
C VAL A 19 -12.07 18.16 -16.03
N PRO A 20 -11.66 16.96 -16.49
CA PRO A 20 -10.25 16.68 -16.75
C PRO A 20 -9.61 17.70 -17.71
N GLY A 21 -8.34 18.00 -17.48
CA GLY A 21 -7.51 18.79 -18.40
C GLY A 21 -7.37 18.11 -19.77
N ALA A 22 -6.98 18.89 -20.77
CA ALA A 22 -6.78 18.40 -22.15
C ALA A 22 -5.60 17.42 -22.30
N ASP A 23 -4.76 17.31 -21.27
CA ASP A 23 -3.55 16.49 -21.19
C ASP A 23 -3.70 15.27 -20.27
N GLU A 24 -4.90 14.98 -19.75
CA GLU A 24 -5.16 13.87 -18.84
C GLU A 24 -6.39 13.03 -19.21
N ILE A 25 -6.36 11.74 -18.85
CA ILE A 25 -7.51 10.83 -18.92
C ILE A 25 -7.72 10.22 -17.53
N LYS A 26 -8.90 10.50 -16.96
CA LYS A 26 -9.34 9.96 -15.66
C LYS A 26 -10.29 8.76 -15.77
N THR A 27 -10.87 8.52 -16.94
CA THR A 27 -11.72 7.35 -17.19
C THR A 27 -10.91 6.07 -17.01
N GLY A 28 -11.38 5.17 -16.14
CA GLY A 28 -10.68 3.89 -15.88
C GLY A 28 -9.34 4.04 -15.16
N GLN A 29 -9.10 5.17 -14.46
CA GLN A 29 -7.85 5.42 -13.74
C GLN A 29 -7.65 4.56 -12.48
N TRP A 30 -8.70 3.86 -12.04
CA TRP A 30 -8.73 3.02 -10.83
C TRP A 30 -8.35 3.83 -9.57
N LEU A 31 -9.03 4.97 -9.39
CA LEU A 31 -8.92 5.75 -8.16
C LEU A 31 -9.47 4.92 -7.00
N GLY A 32 -8.73 4.88 -5.89
CA GLY A 32 -9.06 4.03 -4.75
C GLY A 32 -8.49 2.61 -4.85
N VAL A 33 -7.64 2.32 -5.85
CA VAL A 33 -6.90 1.03 -5.90
C VAL A 33 -6.10 0.80 -4.62
N THR A 34 -5.58 1.88 -4.04
CA THR A 34 -4.89 1.89 -2.76
C THR A 34 -5.39 3.07 -1.95
N VAL A 35 -5.69 2.79 -0.69
CA VAL A 35 -6.06 3.76 0.33
C VAL A 35 -5.24 3.43 1.57
N LYS A 36 -4.52 4.41 2.11
CA LYS A 36 -3.78 4.29 3.37
C LYS A 36 -4.04 5.49 4.25
N SER A 37 -4.13 5.28 5.55
CA SER A 37 -4.37 6.31 6.56
C SER A 37 -3.26 6.29 7.60
N GLN A 38 -2.91 7.46 8.12
CA GLN A 38 -2.07 7.62 9.32
C GLN A 38 -2.87 7.55 10.63
N LYS A 39 -4.03 6.88 10.65
CA LYS A 39 -4.94 6.76 11.82
C LYS A 39 -5.59 8.11 12.19
N PRO A 40 -6.49 8.16 13.21
CA PRO A 40 -7.24 9.38 13.53
C PRO A 40 -6.35 10.60 13.77
N GLY A 41 -6.71 11.72 13.15
CA GLY A 41 -5.95 12.98 13.22
C GLY A 41 -4.80 13.09 12.21
N GLY A 42 -4.41 12.00 11.55
CA GLY A 42 -3.41 12.00 10.48
C GLY A 42 -3.98 12.29 9.09
N ILE A 43 -3.14 12.11 8.08
CA ILE A 43 -3.53 12.26 6.66
C ILE A 43 -3.95 10.92 6.04
N VAL A 44 -4.67 11.01 4.93
CA VAL A 44 -5.06 9.87 4.09
C VAL A 44 -4.46 10.02 2.71
N MET A 45 -3.97 8.92 2.15
CA MET A 45 -3.45 8.86 0.79
C MET A 45 -4.29 7.91 -0.05
N VAL A 46 -4.72 8.37 -1.23
CA VAL A 46 -5.53 7.60 -2.18
C VAL A 46 -4.90 7.68 -3.56
N CYS A 47 -4.72 6.55 -4.25
CA CYS A 47 -4.09 6.56 -5.58
C CYS A 47 -4.96 5.99 -6.70
N ALA A 48 -4.56 6.35 -7.91
CA ALA A 48 -5.10 5.96 -9.19
C ALA A 48 -3.94 5.54 -10.11
N HIS A 49 -3.47 4.30 -9.95
CA HIS A 49 -2.28 3.80 -10.66
C HIS A 49 -2.45 3.71 -12.20
N ARG A 50 -3.68 3.75 -12.73
CA ARG A 50 -3.96 3.76 -14.17
C ARG A 50 -4.26 5.16 -14.72
N TYR A 51 -4.06 6.20 -13.92
CA TYR A 51 -4.17 7.58 -14.38
C TYR A 51 -3.22 7.84 -15.55
N ILE A 52 -3.75 8.44 -16.61
CA ILE A 52 -3.01 8.77 -17.82
C ILE A 52 -2.76 10.26 -17.88
N GLN A 53 -1.51 10.63 -18.14
CA GLN A 53 -1.09 12.01 -18.33
C GLN A 53 -0.15 12.06 -19.53
N SER A 54 -0.50 12.83 -20.56
CA SER A 54 0.31 12.99 -21.76
C SER A 54 0.22 14.40 -22.32
N PRO A 55 1.34 15.00 -22.78
CA PRO A 55 1.30 16.30 -23.44
C PRO A 55 0.43 16.31 -24.71
N ASP A 56 0.26 15.16 -25.36
CA ASP A 56 -0.55 15.00 -26.57
C ASP A 56 -1.28 13.64 -26.55
N LEU A 57 -2.53 13.67 -26.10
CA LEU A 57 -3.41 12.49 -26.00
C LEU A 57 -3.77 11.88 -27.36
N SER A 58 -3.49 12.55 -28.48
CA SER A 58 -3.71 11.99 -29.82
C SER A 58 -2.61 11.01 -30.25
N LYS A 59 -1.42 11.08 -29.62
CA LYS A 59 -0.26 10.28 -29.98
C LYS A 59 -0.02 9.11 -29.03
N PHE A 60 0.19 9.42 -27.76
CA PHE A 60 0.59 8.44 -26.75
C PHE A 60 -0.19 8.63 -25.46
N HIS A 61 -0.55 7.53 -24.82
CA HIS A 61 -1.17 7.50 -23.50
C HIS A 61 -0.16 6.96 -22.50
N TYR A 62 0.40 7.85 -21.68
CA TYR A 62 1.35 7.44 -20.65
C TYR A 62 0.62 7.15 -19.34
N GLY A 63 0.65 5.90 -18.90
CA GLY A 63 0.10 5.48 -17.61
C GLY A 63 1.01 5.87 -16.46
N GLN A 64 0.96 7.13 -16.06
CA GLN A 64 1.86 7.72 -15.07
C GLN A 64 1.47 7.33 -13.63
N GLY A 65 0.17 7.21 -13.34
CA GLY A 65 -0.32 7.09 -11.98
C GLY A 65 -0.40 8.45 -11.26
N LEU A 66 -1.25 8.52 -10.26
CA LEU A 66 -1.56 9.74 -9.50
C LEU A 66 -1.96 9.36 -8.09
N CYS A 67 -1.50 10.10 -7.10
CA CYS A 67 -2.00 9.99 -5.73
C CYS A 67 -2.48 11.33 -5.20
N TYR A 68 -3.46 11.30 -4.31
CA TYR A 68 -3.99 12.44 -3.59
C TYR A 68 -3.65 12.31 -2.11
N LEU A 69 -3.24 13.42 -1.50
CA LEU A 69 -3.12 13.55 -0.06
C LEU A 69 -4.31 14.35 0.47
N LEU A 70 -4.97 13.78 1.46
CA LEU A 70 -6.15 14.30 2.10
C LEU A 70 -5.84 14.61 3.56
N ASP A 71 -6.32 15.75 4.05
CA ASP A 71 -6.18 16.13 5.45
C ASP A 71 -7.10 15.29 6.36
N ALA A 72 -7.04 15.52 7.67
CA ALA A 72 -7.90 14.82 8.65
C ALA A 72 -9.40 15.07 8.46
N LYS A 73 -9.79 16.09 7.66
CA LYS A 73 -11.17 16.40 7.26
C LYS A 73 -11.51 15.89 5.87
N LEU A 74 -10.63 15.09 5.27
CA LEU A 74 -10.74 14.51 3.93
C LEU A 74 -10.72 15.55 2.79
N ASN A 75 -10.23 16.77 3.03
CA ASN A 75 -9.99 17.72 1.95
C ASN A 75 -8.69 17.38 1.24
N THR A 76 -8.73 17.35 -0.09
CA THR A 76 -7.51 17.20 -0.89
C THR A 76 -6.68 18.48 -0.78
N TYR A 77 -5.44 18.37 -0.29
CA TYR A 77 -4.52 19.51 -0.19
C TYR A 77 -3.33 19.40 -1.15
N GLU A 78 -3.01 18.19 -1.63
CA GLU A 78 -1.89 17.96 -2.53
C GLU A 78 -2.14 16.75 -3.44
N SER A 79 -1.58 16.81 -4.66
CA SER A 79 -1.60 15.72 -5.62
C SER A 79 -0.19 15.37 -6.04
N LEU A 80 0.14 14.08 -6.03
CA LEU A 80 1.47 13.56 -6.28
C LEU A 80 1.53 12.88 -7.65
N GLN A 81 2.29 13.48 -8.57
CA GLN A 81 2.52 13.02 -9.93
C GLN A 81 4.02 12.77 -10.14
N LEU A 82 4.58 11.81 -9.41
CA LEU A 82 6.04 11.62 -9.28
C LEU A 82 6.76 11.29 -10.59
N CYS A 83 6.04 10.76 -11.56
CA CYS A 83 6.59 10.36 -12.85
C CYS A 83 6.37 11.44 -13.94
N LYS A 84 5.58 12.49 -13.67
CA LYS A 84 5.36 13.61 -14.59
C LYS A 84 6.65 14.40 -14.80
N GLY A 85 6.91 14.80 -16.05
CA GLY A 85 8.10 15.56 -16.43
C GLY A 85 9.39 14.73 -16.49
N ARG A 86 9.32 13.41 -16.26
CA ARG A 86 10.46 12.49 -16.44
C ARG A 86 10.48 11.90 -17.85
N PRO A 87 11.60 11.31 -18.31
CA PRO A 87 11.73 10.78 -19.67
C PRO A 87 10.67 9.70 -20.02
N VAL A 88 10.04 9.84 -21.18
CA VAL A 88 8.98 8.94 -21.68
C VAL A 88 9.11 8.59 -23.16
N GLU A 89 10.15 9.11 -23.84
CA GLU A 89 10.35 8.98 -25.29
C GLU A 89 10.55 7.52 -25.71
N LYS A 90 11.10 6.69 -24.82
CA LYS A 90 11.26 5.24 -25.01
C LYS A 90 10.13 4.42 -24.38
N LEU A 91 8.98 5.04 -24.13
CA LEU A 91 7.76 4.39 -23.63
C LEU A 91 8.03 3.56 -22.36
N HIS A 92 7.70 2.26 -22.42
CA HIS A 92 7.88 1.33 -21.31
C HIS A 92 9.35 1.11 -20.92
N GLN A 93 10.34 1.44 -21.77
CA GLN A 93 11.76 1.34 -21.40
C GLN A 93 12.23 2.49 -20.49
N GLN A 94 11.38 3.49 -20.27
CA GLN A 94 11.56 4.58 -19.29
C GLN A 94 10.31 4.67 -18.39
N LEU A 95 9.79 5.87 -18.09
CA LEU A 95 8.65 6.07 -17.19
C LEU A 95 7.32 6.26 -17.91
N GLY A 96 7.19 5.89 -19.19
CA GLY A 96 5.94 6.03 -19.94
C GLY A 96 4.77 5.21 -19.37
N PHE A 97 5.07 4.14 -18.62
CA PHE A 97 4.08 3.30 -17.93
C PHE A 97 4.45 3.18 -16.46
N CYS A 98 4.60 4.31 -15.76
CA CYS A 98 5.07 4.31 -14.39
C CYS A 98 4.14 3.59 -13.41
N GLN A 99 2.83 3.86 -13.51
CA GLN A 99 1.80 3.30 -12.64
C GLN A 99 2.09 3.47 -11.14
N VAL A 100 2.59 4.64 -10.75
CA VAL A 100 2.86 4.95 -9.34
C VAL A 100 1.55 4.94 -8.54
N GLY A 101 1.63 4.47 -7.29
CA GLY A 101 0.46 4.30 -6.42
C GLY A 101 -0.25 2.96 -6.59
N THR A 102 0.37 2.00 -7.28
CA THR A 102 -0.08 0.59 -7.28
C THR A 102 -0.04 0.02 -5.87
N SER A 103 0.94 0.44 -5.06
CA SER A 103 1.01 0.19 -3.62
C SER A 103 1.49 1.45 -2.91
N VAL A 104 1.06 1.63 -1.66
CA VAL A 104 1.41 2.76 -0.79
C VAL A 104 1.59 2.26 0.64
N SER A 105 2.56 2.82 1.35
CA SER A 105 2.67 2.70 2.81
C SER A 105 3.20 4.00 3.40
N PHE A 106 2.69 4.39 4.56
CA PHE A 106 3.41 5.33 5.42
C PHE A 106 4.50 4.57 6.17
N VAL A 107 5.67 5.17 6.31
CA VAL A 107 6.81 4.61 7.04
C VAL A 107 7.22 5.65 8.08
N GLY A 108 6.90 5.38 9.34
CA GLY A 108 6.89 6.40 10.38
C GLY A 108 5.79 7.45 10.15
N ASP A 109 5.96 8.63 10.76
CA ASP A 109 4.89 9.64 10.84
C ASP A 109 4.85 10.60 9.65
N GLU A 110 5.88 10.64 8.82
CA GLU A 110 6.02 11.72 7.83
C GLU A 110 6.30 11.23 6.41
N PHE A 111 6.80 10.00 6.24
CA PHE A 111 7.29 9.51 4.96
C PHE A 111 6.27 8.60 4.30
N ALA A 112 5.94 8.87 3.03
CA ALA A 112 5.15 7.97 2.20
C ALA A 112 6.06 7.26 1.21
N LEU A 113 5.91 5.94 1.13
CA LEU A 113 6.54 5.09 0.13
C LEU A 113 5.48 4.62 -0.87
N MET A 114 5.78 4.72 -2.15
CA MET A 114 4.87 4.41 -3.25
C MET A 114 5.53 3.46 -4.24
N GLY A 115 4.83 2.39 -4.58
CA GLY A 115 5.26 1.43 -5.58
C GLY A 115 4.86 1.81 -7.00
N ALA A 116 5.77 1.55 -7.96
CA ALA A 116 5.60 1.82 -9.38
C ALA A 116 6.14 0.63 -10.20
N PRO A 117 5.33 -0.37 -10.55
CA PRO A 117 5.80 -1.62 -11.16
C PRO A 117 6.21 -1.52 -12.63
N GLY A 118 5.79 -0.50 -13.35
CA GLY A 118 5.94 -0.45 -14.80
C GLY A 118 7.21 0.18 -15.41
N PRO A 119 7.97 1.09 -14.73
CA PRO A 119 9.18 1.67 -15.29
C PRO A 119 10.22 0.64 -15.75
N TYR A 120 10.99 1.00 -16.77
CA TYR A 120 12.14 0.25 -17.27
C TYR A 120 11.83 -1.19 -17.66
N THR A 121 10.85 -1.35 -18.55
CA THR A 121 10.34 -2.62 -19.08
C THR A 121 9.80 -3.49 -17.96
N TRP A 122 8.89 -2.90 -17.18
CA TRP A 122 8.25 -3.57 -16.05
C TRP A 122 9.24 -4.13 -15.01
N ARG A 123 10.46 -3.56 -14.96
CA ARG A 123 11.39 -3.83 -13.86
C ARG A 123 10.75 -3.35 -12.56
N GLY A 124 10.18 -2.14 -12.62
CA GLY A 124 9.56 -1.48 -11.49
C GLY A 124 10.56 -0.68 -10.67
N THR A 125 10.02 0.18 -9.81
CA THR A 125 10.75 1.01 -8.86
C THR A 125 9.84 1.39 -7.69
N ILE A 126 10.42 2.06 -6.70
CA ILE A 126 9.70 2.71 -5.61
C ILE A 126 10.08 4.19 -5.58
N PHE A 127 9.14 5.00 -5.12
CA PHE A 127 9.38 6.39 -4.80
C PHE A 127 9.04 6.64 -3.34
N GLY A 128 9.74 7.57 -2.70
CA GLY A 128 9.42 8.00 -1.36
C GLY A 128 9.65 9.48 -1.16
N GLN A 129 8.85 10.12 -0.32
CA GLN A 129 9.01 11.52 0.01
C GLN A 129 8.35 11.83 1.36
N VAL A 130 8.73 12.96 1.95
CA VAL A 130 8.04 13.51 3.11
C VAL A 130 6.72 14.15 2.66
N VAL A 131 5.61 13.75 3.30
CA VAL A 131 4.24 14.15 2.94
C VAL A 131 3.51 14.92 4.04
N VAL A 132 4.09 14.97 5.24
CA VAL A 132 3.62 15.75 6.39
C VAL A 132 4.51 16.98 6.58
N GLY A 133 3.92 18.10 7.01
CA GLY A 133 4.61 19.36 7.27
C GLY A 133 4.19 20.50 6.34
N ASP A 134 4.60 21.73 6.68
CA ASP A 134 4.22 22.93 5.93
C ASP A 134 4.79 22.89 4.51
N PHE A 135 3.96 23.23 3.52
CA PHE A 135 4.32 23.18 2.10
C PHE A 135 5.59 23.97 1.73
N LEU A 136 5.91 25.03 2.47
CA LEU A 136 7.08 25.88 2.21
C LEU A 136 8.37 25.35 2.84
N THR A 137 8.28 24.55 3.91
CA THR A 137 9.43 24.13 4.72
C THR A 137 9.67 22.63 4.69
N LYS A 138 8.69 21.83 4.29
CA LYS A 138 8.84 20.38 4.17
C LYS A 138 9.93 20.02 3.17
N ASP A 139 10.62 18.91 3.45
CA ASP A 139 11.54 18.31 2.50
C ASP A 139 10.77 17.86 1.24
N LYS A 140 11.17 18.37 0.07
CA LYS A 140 10.56 18.06 -1.24
C LYS A 140 11.36 17.03 -2.02
N THR A 141 12.38 16.45 -1.40
CA THR A 141 13.23 15.47 -2.03
C THR A 141 12.44 14.21 -2.32
N VAL A 142 12.48 13.78 -3.59
CA VAL A 142 11.83 12.55 -4.04
C VAL A 142 12.88 11.46 -4.11
N TYR A 143 12.89 10.64 -3.08
CA TYR A 143 13.71 9.44 -3.03
C TYR A 143 13.19 8.40 -4.03
N HIS A 144 14.09 7.62 -4.63
CA HIS A 144 13.69 6.56 -5.55
C HIS A 144 14.62 5.35 -5.51
N GLY A 145 14.04 4.19 -5.84
CA GLY A 145 14.83 3.02 -6.21
C GLY A 145 15.52 3.20 -7.57
N PRO A 146 16.14 2.15 -8.13
CA PRO A 146 16.87 2.24 -9.39
C PRO A 146 16.03 2.79 -10.56
N LEU A 147 16.44 3.94 -11.11
CA LEU A 147 15.86 4.54 -12.33
C LEU A 147 16.81 4.42 -13.52
N SER A 148 17.56 3.33 -13.61
CA SER A 148 18.48 3.05 -14.70
C SER A 148 18.57 1.55 -14.94
N ASP A 149 19.23 1.16 -16.03
CA ASP A 149 19.54 -0.25 -16.24
C ASP A 149 20.47 -0.78 -15.15
N THR A 150 20.03 -1.86 -14.51
CA THR A 150 20.73 -2.54 -13.42
C THR A 150 20.68 -4.04 -13.66
N ASN A 151 21.73 -4.74 -13.23
CA ASN A 151 21.80 -6.20 -13.24
C ASN A 151 21.28 -6.82 -11.93
N ILE A 152 20.84 -5.99 -10.97
CA ILE A 152 20.34 -6.44 -9.67
C ILE A 152 18.87 -6.87 -9.77
N ILE A 153 18.08 -6.11 -10.54
CA ILE A 153 16.65 -6.34 -10.74
C ILE A 153 16.38 -6.56 -12.22
N ASP A 154 15.97 -7.78 -12.55
CA ASP A 154 15.66 -8.16 -13.93
C ASP A 154 14.44 -7.38 -14.43
N LYS A 155 14.33 -7.24 -15.75
CA LYS A 155 13.12 -6.71 -16.39
C LYS A 155 11.93 -7.63 -16.08
N TYR A 156 10.72 -7.09 -16.10
CA TYR A 156 9.47 -7.81 -15.77
C TYR A 156 9.36 -8.33 -14.33
N SER A 157 10.15 -7.79 -13.40
CA SER A 157 10.11 -8.18 -11.97
C SER A 157 8.94 -7.60 -11.20
N TYR A 158 8.38 -6.47 -11.67
CA TYR A 158 7.28 -5.72 -11.02
C TYR A 158 7.64 -5.22 -9.62
N LEU A 159 8.87 -4.71 -9.42
CA LEU A 159 9.24 -4.05 -8.17
C LEU A 159 8.27 -2.89 -7.86
N GLY A 160 7.79 -2.80 -6.63
CA GLY A 160 6.78 -1.82 -6.24
C GLY A 160 5.35 -2.34 -6.41
N MET A 161 5.16 -3.65 -6.62
CA MET A 161 3.82 -4.24 -6.55
C MET A 161 3.24 -4.10 -5.14
N SER A 162 4.07 -4.26 -4.12
CA SER A 162 3.77 -4.03 -2.71
C SER A 162 4.90 -3.21 -2.09
N VAL A 163 4.59 -2.42 -1.06
CA VAL A 163 5.56 -1.62 -0.33
C VAL A 163 5.23 -1.57 1.15
N GLY A 164 6.25 -1.36 1.97
CA GLY A 164 6.14 -1.19 3.42
C GLY A 164 7.46 -0.62 3.96
N GLY A 165 7.61 -0.56 5.27
CA GLY A 165 8.88 -0.21 5.88
C GLY A 165 8.86 -0.44 7.37
N GLY A 166 9.86 0.07 8.07
CA GLY A 166 9.94 0.00 9.52
C GLY A 166 11.38 -0.14 10.00
N HIS A 167 11.52 -0.39 11.29
CA HIS A 167 12.79 -0.71 11.91
C HIS A 167 12.97 -2.23 11.95
N PHE A 168 13.76 -2.81 11.04
CA PHE A 168 14.00 -4.27 11.02
C PHE A 168 15.34 -4.66 11.65
N PHE A 169 16.36 -3.84 11.46
CA PHE A 169 17.74 -4.15 11.89
C PHE A 169 18.27 -3.18 12.94
N ASN A 170 17.71 -1.97 13.00
CA ASN A 170 18.12 -0.91 13.92
C ASN A 170 16.94 0.04 14.20
N ASN A 171 16.72 0.36 15.48
CA ASN A 171 15.65 1.27 15.94
C ASN A 171 15.86 2.73 15.52
N SER A 172 17.05 3.11 15.04
CA SER A 172 17.37 4.47 14.61
C SER A 172 17.24 4.68 13.10
N VAL A 173 17.19 3.60 12.32
CA VAL A 173 17.21 3.68 10.86
C VAL A 173 15.97 2.99 10.30
N TYR A 174 15.20 3.73 9.51
CA TYR A 174 14.12 3.13 8.74
C TYR A 174 14.67 2.35 7.56
N THR A 175 14.14 1.16 7.38
CA THR A 175 14.35 0.33 6.21
C THR A 175 13.03 0.24 5.45
N TYR A 176 13.10 0.41 4.14
CA TYR A 176 11.96 0.38 3.24
C TYR A 176 11.93 -0.96 2.53
N ILE A 177 10.76 -1.55 2.36
CA ILE A 177 10.63 -2.85 1.67
C ILE A 177 9.72 -2.72 0.46
N SER A 178 10.05 -3.49 -0.57
CA SER A 178 9.27 -3.53 -1.81
C SER A 178 9.27 -4.93 -2.40
N GLY A 179 8.09 -5.39 -2.79
CA GLY A 179 7.91 -6.69 -3.41
C GLY A 179 8.02 -6.62 -4.92
N ALA A 180 8.61 -7.67 -5.49
CA ALA A 180 8.78 -7.89 -6.91
C ALA A 180 8.35 -9.33 -7.25
N PRO A 181 7.04 -9.61 -7.32
CA PRO A 181 6.48 -10.96 -7.33
C PRO A 181 6.89 -11.81 -8.53
N ARG A 182 7.39 -11.20 -9.60
CA ARG A 182 7.83 -11.91 -10.81
C ARG A 182 9.35 -12.11 -10.89
N SER A 183 10.11 -11.51 -9.97
CA SER A 183 11.57 -11.60 -9.98
C SER A 183 12.03 -13.05 -9.85
N LYS A 184 13.03 -13.44 -10.66
CA LYS A 184 13.59 -14.81 -10.73
C LYS A 184 12.54 -15.92 -10.87
N MET A 185 11.34 -15.59 -11.39
CA MET A 185 10.18 -16.49 -11.50
C MET A 185 9.70 -17.09 -10.17
N LYS A 186 10.19 -16.62 -9.02
CA LYS A 186 9.76 -17.05 -7.68
C LYS A 186 9.12 -15.90 -6.89
N GLY A 187 9.52 -14.68 -7.23
CA GLY A 187 9.24 -13.49 -6.45
C GLY A 187 10.38 -13.17 -5.48
N GLN A 188 10.62 -11.88 -5.27
CA GLN A 188 11.63 -11.38 -4.35
C GLN A 188 11.09 -10.19 -3.54
N VAL A 189 11.65 -9.98 -2.36
CA VAL A 189 11.45 -8.79 -1.53
C VAL A 189 12.78 -8.08 -1.38
N TYR A 190 12.79 -6.80 -1.72
CA TYR A 190 13.96 -5.94 -1.67
C TYR A 190 13.85 -4.99 -0.48
N PHE A 191 14.92 -4.87 0.28
CA PHE A 191 15.08 -3.94 1.38
C PHE A 191 15.94 -2.79 0.91
N PHE A 192 15.53 -1.57 1.27
CA PHE A 192 16.18 -0.34 0.87
C PHE A 192 16.48 0.55 2.06
N GLU A 193 17.58 1.28 1.95
CA GLU A 193 18.00 2.30 2.91
C GLU A 193 18.31 3.59 2.16
N LYS A 194 18.11 4.73 2.84
CA LYS A 194 18.54 6.04 2.32
C LYS A 194 20.06 6.05 2.26
N PHE A 195 20.63 6.29 1.07
CA PHE A 195 22.08 6.30 0.88
C PHE A 195 22.65 7.69 0.67
N ASN A 196 22.08 8.45 -0.26
CA ASN A 196 22.48 9.82 -0.59
C ASN A 196 21.24 10.73 -0.65
N SER A 197 21.34 11.89 -1.33
CA SER A 197 20.24 12.85 -1.36
C SER A 197 18.95 12.28 -1.96
N GLU A 198 18.99 11.44 -3.00
CA GLU A 198 17.77 10.99 -3.71
C GLU A 198 17.68 9.45 -3.89
N ASP A 199 18.77 8.71 -3.68
CA ASP A 199 18.80 7.28 -3.96
C ASP A 199 18.46 6.43 -2.73
N LEU A 200 17.56 5.47 -2.95
CA LEU A 200 17.31 4.32 -2.08
C LEU A 200 18.16 3.14 -2.57
N ASN A 201 19.16 2.76 -1.79
CA ASN A 201 20.03 1.63 -2.12
C ASN A 201 19.51 0.33 -1.52
N ILE A 202 19.68 -0.75 -2.27
CA ILE A 202 19.28 -2.10 -1.85
C ILE A 202 20.27 -2.60 -0.79
N SER A 203 19.79 -2.91 0.41
CA SER A 203 20.59 -3.46 1.51
C SER A 203 20.43 -4.97 1.69
N LEU A 204 19.25 -5.53 1.34
CA LEU A 204 18.96 -6.96 1.43
C LEU A 204 17.98 -7.40 0.34
N ILE A 205 18.11 -8.66 -0.10
CA ILE A 205 17.18 -9.30 -1.04
C ILE A 205 16.78 -10.66 -0.46
N ILE A 206 15.48 -10.88 -0.28
CA ILE A 206 14.90 -12.18 0.10
C ILE A 206 14.24 -12.78 -1.13
N THR A 207 14.51 -14.06 -1.41
CA THR A 207 13.96 -14.76 -2.58
C THR A 207 12.96 -15.81 -2.14
N GLY A 208 11.79 -15.83 -2.78
CA GLY A 208 10.79 -16.86 -2.54
C GLY A 208 11.32 -18.26 -2.88
N GLU A 209 10.78 -19.26 -2.22
CA GLU A 209 11.30 -20.64 -2.36
C GLU A 209 10.73 -21.34 -3.60
N GLN A 210 9.44 -21.11 -3.88
CA GLN A 210 8.66 -21.82 -4.90
C GLN A 210 8.55 -21.03 -6.22
N PHE A 211 8.56 -21.76 -7.33
CA PHE A 211 8.31 -21.20 -8.66
C PHE A 211 6.88 -20.69 -8.79
N ALA A 212 6.72 -19.49 -9.37
CA ALA A 212 5.46 -18.82 -9.63
C ALA A 212 4.55 -18.61 -8.39
N SER A 213 5.11 -18.65 -7.17
CA SER A 213 4.35 -18.38 -5.94
C SER A 213 3.99 -16.90 -5.75
N SER A 214 4.56 -16.02 -6.58
CA SER A 214 4.39 -14.57 -6.47
C SER A 214 4.86 -14.01 -5.12
N PHE A 215 5.98 -14.53 -4.59
CA PHE A 215 6.54 -14.05 -3.32
C PHE A 215 6.84 -12.54 -3.36
N GLY A 216 6.29 -11.79 -2.40
CA GLY A 216 6.32 -10.32 -2.42
C GLY A 216 5.12 -9.67 -3.11
N TYR A 217 4.03 -10.40 -3.41
CA TYR A 217 2.80 -9.81 -3.94
C TYR A 217 2.13 -8.85 -2.93
N GLU A 218 2.15 -9.20 -1.64
CA GLU A 218 1.67 -8.37 -0.52
C GLU A 218 2.78 -8.34 0.55
N LEU A 219 2.90 -7.22 1.27
CA LEU A 219 3.86 -7.05 2.36
C LEU A 219 3.18 -6.39 3.55
N LEU A 220 3.45 -6.94 4.73
CA LEU A 220 3.07 -6.35 6.00
C LEU A 220 4.30 -6.26 6.89
N ALA A 221 4.61 -5.06 7.37
CA ALA A 221 5.61 -4.83 8.38
C ALA A 221 4.90 -4.61 9.73
N THR A 222 5.22 -5.43 10.72
CA THR A 222 4.63 -5.31 12.06
C THR A 222 5.52 -5.99 13.10
N ASP A 223 5.60 -5.37 14.27
CA ASP A 223 6.27 -5.89 15.46
C ASP A 223 5.37 -6.88 16.21
N VAL A 224 5.35 -8.15 15.79
CA VAL A 224 4.44 -9.18 16.34
C VAL A 224 4.84 -9.67 17.74
N ASN A 225 6.09 -9.49 18.14
CA ASN A 225 6.61 -9.90 19.44
C ASN A 225 6.81 -8.72 20.40
N ASN A 226 6.45 -7.51 19.98
CA ASN A 226 6.51 -6.27 20.74
C ASN A 226 7.92 -6.04 21.32
N ASP A 227 8.96 -6.38 20.55
CA ASP A 227 10.35 -6.23 20.97
C ASP A 227 10.93 -4.83 20.64
N GLY A 228 10.11 -3.98 20.02
CA GLY A 228 10.45 -2.61 19.65
C GLY A 228 11.00 -2.47 18.24
N PHE A 229 11.08 -3.55 17.44
CA PHE A 229 11.45 -3.50 16.03
C PHE A 229 10.20 -3.47 15.12
N GLY A 230 9.94 -2.34 14.45
CA GLY A 230 9.03 -2.30 13.30
C GLY A 230 7.78 -1.41 13.39
N PHE A 231 7.89 -0.18 13.93
CA PHE A 231 6.76 0.77 14.13
C PHE A 231 6.03 1.29 12.87
N SER A 232 6.17 0.67 11.71
CA SER A 232 5.47 1.10 10.48
C SER A 232 4.18 0.30 10.30
N MET A 233 3.08 0.88 10.80
CA MET A 233 1.67 0.46 10.74
C MET A 233 1.23 -0.27 9.44
N THR A 234 0.30 -1.24 9.41
CA THR A 234 -0.77 -1.62 10.34
C THR A 234 -0.97 -3.15 10.36
N SER A 235 -0.83 -3.75 11.54
CA SER A 235 -1.36 -5.08 11.89
C SER A 235 -2.77 -4.90 12.47
N LEU A 236 -3.43 -5.96 12.92
CA LEU A 236 -4.67 -5.84 13.70
C LEU A 236 -4.48 -5.04 15.00
N GLY A 237 -3.24 -4.78 15.41
CA GLY A 237 -2.92 -4.41 16.79
C GLY A 237 -3.05 -5.63 17.69
N ASP A 238 -2.98 -5.40 19.00
CA ASP A 238 -3.23 -6.39 20.03
C ASP A 238 -4.74 -6.53 20.27
N ILE A 239 -5.38 -7.47 19.58
CA ILE A 239 -6.85 -7.66 19.60
C ILE A 239 -7.32 -8.50 20.79
N ASN A 240 -6.43 -9.19 21.48
CA ASN A 240 -6.74 -9.99 22.67
C ASN A 240 -6.17 -9.39 23.98
N LYS A 241 -5.43 -8.28 23.90
CA LYS A 241 -4.77 -7.57 24.99
C LYS A 241 -3.73 -8.40 25.74
N ASP A 242 -3.03 -9.28 25.03
CA ASP A 242 -1.96 -10.10 25.62
C ASP A 242 -0.57 -9.43 25.58
N GLY A 243 -0.47 -8.24 24.98
CA GLY A 243 0.75 -7.46 24.85
C GLY A 243 1.48 -7.67 23.53
N TYR A 244 0.95 -8.48 22.61
CA TYR A 244 1.56 -8.80 21.30
C TYR A 244 0.65 -8.38 20.15
N ASN A 245 1.25 -7.94 19.03
CA ASN A 245 0.46 -7.54 17.87
C ASN A 245 -0.01 -8.75 17.07
N ASP A 246 -1.27 -8.74 16.66
CA ASP A 246 -1.94 -9.80 15.91
C ASP A 246 -2.05 -9.45 14.42
N VAL A 247 -2.31 -10.45 13.58
CA VAL A 247 -2.36 -10.32 12.11
C VAL A 247 -3.64 -10.91 11.54
N ALA A 248 -4.27 -10.20 10.61
CA ALA A 248 -5.31 -10.74 9.74
C ALA A 248 -4.77 -11.01 8.34
N ILE A 249 -5.13 -12.16 7.78
CA ILE A 249 -4.79 -12.55 6.41
C ILE A 249 -6.06 -12.88 5.64
N GLY A 250 -6.25 -12.25 4.49
CA GLY A 250 -7.39 -12.48 3.62
C GLY A 250 -7.13 -13.59 2.60
N ALA A 251 -8.14 -14.44 2.39
CA ALA A 251 -8.17 -15.45 1.34
C ALA A 251 -9.44 -15.24 0.49
N PRO A 252 -9.50 -14.17 -0.33
CA PRO A 252 -10.74 -13.71 -0.97
C PRO A 252 -11.41 -14.74 -1.90
N TYR A 253 -10.64 -15.68 -2.43
CA TYR A 253 -11.14 -16.69 -3.36
C TYR A 253 -11.37 -18.07 -2.72
N GLU A 254 -11.17 -18.18 -1.40
CA GLU A 254 -11.44 -19.43 -0.67
C GLU A 254 -12.94 -19.79 -0.75
N ASP A 255 -13.22 -21.04 -1.08
CA ASP A 255 -14.56 -21.62 -1.18
C ASP A 255 -15.57 -20.78 -2.00
N ASN A 256 -15.10 -19.95 -2.94
CA ASN A 256 -15.88 -18.98 -3.73
C ASN A 256 -16.60 -17.86 -2.93
N HIS A 257 -16.31 -17.70 -1.63
CA HIS A 257 -16.91 -16.67 -0.79
C HIS A 257 -15.86 -15.73 -0.19
N GLY A 258 -14.67 -16.26 0.06
CA GLY A 258 -13.59 -15.61 0.77
C GLY A 258 -13.59 -15.91 2.26
N ALA A 259 -12.42 -15.74 2.87
CA ALA A 259 -12.20 -15.94 4.29
C ALA A 259 -11.20 -14.92 4.84
N VAL A 260 -11.27 -14.67 6.14
CA VAL A 260 -10.25 -13.93 6.88
C VAL A 260 -9.73 -14.79 8.02
N TYR A 261 -8.43 -14.95 8.09
CA TYR A 261 -7.73 -15.71 9.12
C TYR A 261 -7.09 -14.76 10.12
N ILE A 262 -7.27 -15.03 11.40
CA ILE A 262 -6.67 -14.26 12.49
C ILE A 262 -5.55 -15.10 13.12
N TYR A 263 -4.36 -14.53 13.19
CA TYR A 263 -3.18 -15.13 13.78
C TYR A 263 -2.71 -14.27 14.94
N LEU A 264 -2.54 -14.90 16.10
CA LEU A 264 -2.13 -14.19 17.31
C LEU A 264 -0.62 -14.05 17.40
N GLY A 265 -0.17 -12.88 17.84
CA GLY A 265 1.20 -12.62 18.23
C GLY A 265 1.58 -13.40 19.50
N SER A 266 2.88 -13.45 19.78
CA SER A 266 3.40 -13.98 21.03
C SER A 266 4.84 -13.53 21.22
N GLN A 267 5.39 -13.80 22.40
CA GLN A 267 6.82 -13.59 22.67
C GLN A 267 7.74 -14.31 21.67
N ASN A 268 7.28 -15.44 21.11
CA ASN A 268 8.04 -16.24 20.16
C ASN A 268 7.76 -15.87 18.69
N GLY A 269 7.04 -14.75 18.46
CA GLY A 269 6.57 -14.34 17.15
C GLY A 269 5.14 -14.81 16.87
N LEU A 270 4.76 -14.80 15.58
CA LEU A 270 3.42 -15.11 15.13
C LEU A 270 3.10 -16.61 15.30
N ASN A 271 1.95 -16.93 15.88
CA ASN A 271 1.43 -18.29 15.91
C ASN A 271 1.09 -18.76 14.49
N VAL A 272 1.49 -19.97 14.12
CA VAL A 272 1.28 -20.52 12.76
C VAL A 272 -0.11 -21.10 12.55
N ASP A 273 -0.84 -21.36 13.63
CA ASP A 273 -2.24 -21.79 13.59
C ASP A 273 -3.17 -20.59 13.80
N PRO A 274 -4.21 -20.43 12.97
CA PRO A 274 -5.14 -19.32 13.13
C PRO A 274 -5.97 -19.51 14.40
N SER A 275 -6.11 -18.45 15.20
CA SER A 275 -6.99 -18.44 16.37
C SER A 275 -8.46 -18.37 15.98
N GLN A 276 -8.76 -17.73 14.84
CA GLN A 276 -10.10 -17.58 14.30
C GLN A 276 -10.08 -17.57 12.78
N ILE A 277 -11.14 -18.11 12.18
CA ILE A 277 -11.39 -17.99 10.75
C ILE A 277 -12.80 -17.45 10.54
N ILE A 278 -12.90 -16.30 9.89
CA ILE A 278 -14.14 -15.59 9.60
C ILE A 278 -14.56 -15.91 8.18
N ARG A 279 -15.77 -16.46 8.03
CA ARG A 279 -16.40 -16.78 6.73
C ARG A 279 -17.84 -16.29 6.73
N ILE A 280 -18.23 -15.61 5.65
CA ILE A 280 -19.60 -15.10 5.47
C ILE A 280 -20.10 -15.60 4.11
N LYS A 281 -20.95 -16.63 4.12
CA LYS A 281 -21.38 -17.36 2.91
C LYS A 281 -22.18 -16.51 1.91
N GLN A 282 -22.69 -15.37 2.33
CA GLN A 282 -23.46 -14.47 1.47
C GLN A 282 -22.56 -13.54 0.65
N LEU A 283 -21.28 -13.45 1.00
CA LEU A 283 -20.32 -12.59 0.35
C LEU A 283 -19.44 -13.37 -0.63
N LYS A 284 -18.86 -12.62 -1.55
CA LYS A 284 -17.80 -13.01 -2.48
C LYS A 284 -16.62 -12.10 -2.29
N THR A 285 -15.42 -12.63 -2.41
CA THR A 285 -14.16 -11.88 -2.25
C THR A 285 -13.95 -11.29 -0.86
N LEU A 286 -14.56 -11.88 0.17
CA LEU A 286 -14.34 -11.47 1.56
C LEU A 286 -12.85 -11.59 1.92
N GLY A 287 -12.27 -10.49 2.41
CA GLY A 287 -10.84 -10.45 2.75
C GLY A 287 -9.96 -9.94 1.61
N TYR A 288 -10.53 -9.36 0.56
CA TYR A 288 -9.75 -8.77 -0.53
C TYR A 288 -8.94 -7.54 -0.06
N SER A 289 -9.50 -6.76 0.85
CA SER A 289 -8.79 -5.67 1.53
C SER A 289 -9.07 -5.71 3.03
N LEU A 290 -8.08 -5.32 3.82
CA LEU A 290 -8.13 -5.34 5.29
C LEU A 290 -7.56 -4.03 5.85
N SER A 291 -8.15 -3.55 6.94
CA SER A 291 -7.61 -2.46 7.74
C SER A 291 -8.01 -2.68 9.20
N GLY A 292 -7.05 -2.67 10.13
CA GLY A 292 -7.31 -2.88 11.56
C GLY A 292 -6.43 -2.02 12.44
N GLY A 293 -6.45 -2.27 13.74
CA GLY A 293 -5.60 -1.55 14.71
C GLY A 293 -6.19 -0.23 15.23
N ILE A 294 -7.50 -0.03 15.06
CA ILE A 294 -8.26 1.10 15.61
C ILE A 294 -9.50 0.55 16.30
N ASP A 295 -9.75 1.01 17.52
CA ASP A 295 -11.00 0.79 18.25
C ASP A 295 -12.07 1.78 17.73
N MET A 296 -13.05 1.27 16.98
CA MET A 296 -14.07 2.08 16.31
C MET A 296 -15.33 2.26 17.16
N ASP A 297 -15.60 1.36 18.11
CA ASP A 297 -16.76 1.43 18.99
C ASP A 297 -16.45 1.91 20.42
N ASN A 298 -15.19 2.22 20.70
CA ASN A 298 -14.65 2.68 21.98
C ASN A 298 -14.82 1.65 23.12
N ASN A 299 -14.80 0.36 22.81
CA ASN A 299 -14.86 -0.71 23.81
C ASN A 299 -13.48 -1.07 24.40
N GLY A 300 -12.43 -0.45 23.89
CA GLY A 300 -11.04 -0.60 24.26
C GLY A 300 -10.27 -1.64 23.44
N TYR A 301 -10.89 -2.33 22.49
CA TYR A 301 -10.26 -3.35 21.65
C TYR A 301 -10.20 -2.88 20.19
N PRO A 302 -9.10 -3.14 19.46
CA PRO A 302 -9.04 -2.84 18.04
C PRO A 302 -10.06 -3.65 17.23
N ASP A 303 -10.70 -2.98 16.28
CA ASP A 303 -11.63 -3.57 15.32
C ASP A 303 -10.98 -3.83 13.95
N LEU A 304 -11.69 -4.54 13.09
CA LEU A 304 -11.25 -4.93 11.76
C LEU A 304 -12.25 -4.50 10.68
N LEU A 305 -11.79 -3.75 9.68
CA LEU A 305 -12.51 -3.50 8.44
C LEU A 305 -12.11 -4.53 7.37
N VAL A 306 -13.10 -5.11 6.70
CA VAL A 306 -12.91 -6.12 5.66
C VAL A 306 -13.66 -5.73 4.39
N GLY A 307 -12.96 -5.68 3.26
CA GLY A 307 -13.57 -5.47 1.95
C GLY A 307 -13.95 -6.76 1.23
N ALA A 308 -15.06 -6.70 0.50
CA ALA A 308 -15.59 -7.74 -0.37
C ALA A 308 -16.06 -7.10 -1.70
N TYR A 309 -15.12 -6.80 -2.59
CA TYR A 309 -15.37 -5.92 -3.74
C TYR A 309 -16.41 -6.47 -4.74
N GLU A 310 -16.43 -7.78 -5.01
CA GLU A 310 -17.45 -8.38 -5.89
C GLU A 310 -18.85 -8.33 -5.27
N SER A 311 -18.93 -8.17 -3.95
CA SER A 311 -20.20 -7.97 -3.25
C SER A 311 -20.55 -6.51 -3.06
N GLU A 312 -19.67 -5.58 -3.46
CA GLU A 312 -19.83 -4.14 -3.23
C GLU A 312 -20.10 -3.82 -1.75
N ARG A 313 -19.34 -4.48 -0.86
CA ARG A 313 -19.49 -4.35 0.60
C ARG A 313 -18.14 -4.16 1.29
N ALA A 314 -18.17 -3.37 2.35
CA ALA A 314 -17.15 -3.32 3.39
C ALA A 314 -17.82 -3.61 4.73
N LEU A 315 -17.16 -4.37 5.59
CA LEU A 315 -17.69 -4.83 6.87
C LEU A 315 -16.83 -4.30 8.01
N LEU A 316 -17.48 -3.78 9.05
CA LEU A 316 -16.84 -3.51 10.33
C LEU A 316 -17.07 -4.70 11.25
N LEU A 317 -15.98 -5.40 11.56
CA LEU A 317 -15.92 -6.54 12.45
C LEU A 317 -15.43 -6.07 13.81
N LYS A 318 -16.36 -6.01 14.75
CA LYS A 318 -16.09 -5.53 16.11
C LYS A 318 -15.62 -6.64 17.03
N GLN A 319 -14.59 -6.35 17.80
CA GLN A 319 -14.10 -7.28 18.82
C GLN A 319 -15.00 -7.21 20.06
N ASP A 320 -15.43 -8.36 20.58
CA ASP A 320 -16.21 -8.41 21.83
C ASP A 320 -15.26 -8.69 23.03
N GLN A 321 -15.65 -8.24 24.22
CA GLN A 321 -14.93 -8.49 25.50
C GLN A 321 -14.89 -9.96 25.91
#